data_AF-A0AAV4PXG2-F1
#
_entry.id   AF-A0AAV4PXG2-F1
#
_cell.length_a   1.000
_cell.length_b   1.000
_cell.length_c   1.000
_cell.angle_alpha   90.00
_cell.angle_beta   90.00
_cell.angle_gamma   90.00
#
_symmetry.space_group_name_H-M   'P 1'
#
loop_
_entity.id
_entity.type
_entity.pdbx_description
1 polymer ?
#
loop_
_entity_poly.entity_id
_entity_poly.type
_entity_poly.pdbx_seq_one_letter_code
_entity_poly.pdbx_strand_id
1 'polypeptide(L)'
;MKVLVFCVVLVAFLAIGEARTRCHDNDDCEEDECCIAKGVFGIRKGVCTRLAEKDESCSEEEETYGFFDHKYVDYCPCASGLSCEPSEVKELPFIGTIKIDERCVDVEQTTPAEPEPETETEPEPETETEPEPEPETEPEPEPEPETEAPAEE
;
A
#
# COMPACT_ATOMS: atom_id res chain seq x y z
N MET A 1 -28.61 -28.93 39.93
CA MET A 1 -27.62 -29.80 39.27
C MET A 1 -27.62 -29.63 37.75
N LYS A 2 -28.77 -29.73 37.05
CA LYS A 2 -28.84 -29.58 35.57
C LYS A 2 -28.32 -28.22 35.04
N VAL A 3 -28.59 -27.11 35.75
CA VAL A 3 -28.11 -25.77 35.37
C VAL A 3 -26.58 -25.64 35.50
N LEU A 4 -25.99 -26.23 36.55
CA LEU A 4 -24.53 -26.23 36.73
C LEU A 4 -23.82 -27.03 35.65
N VAL A 5 -24.38 -28.18 35.25
CA VAL A 5 -23.81 -28.99 34.15
C VAL A 5 -23.87 -28.22 32.83
N PHE A 6 -24.98 -27.52 32.56
CA PHE A 6 -25.11 -26.73 31.33
C PHE A 6 -24.13 -25.54 31.29
N CYS A 7 -23.92 -24.84 32.41
CA CYS A 7 -22.92 -23.77 32.50
C CYS A 7 -21.49 -24.28 32.30
N VAL A 8 -21.12 -25.42 32.88
CA VAL A 8 -19.78 -26.00 32.70
C VAL A 8 -19.54 -26.42 31.26
N VAL A 9 -20.55 -27.01 30.60
CA VAL A 9 -20.48 -27.41 29.19
C VAL A 9 -20.34 -26.18 28.28
N LEU A 10 -21.13 -25.12 28.50
CA LEU A 10 -21.03 -23.87 27.73
C LEU A 10 -19.65 -23.21 27.85
N VAL A 11 -19.09 -23.14 29.06
CA VAL A 11 -17.75 -22.56 29.26
C VAL A 11 -16.66 -23.41 28.60
N ALA A 12 -16.81 -24.75 28.62
CA ALA A 12 -15.89 -25.63 27.91
C ALA A 12 -15.95 -25.46 26.38
N PHE A 13 -17.12 -25.26 25.79
CA PHE A 13 -17.25 -25.00 24.36
C PHE A 13 -16.67 -23.64 23.94
N LEU A 14 -16.83 -22.60 24.77
CA LEU A 14 -16.23 -21.28 24.49
C LEU A 14 -14.70 -21.29 24.59
N ALA A 15 -14.12 -22.11 25.48
CA ALA A 15 -12.67 -22.21 25.63
C ALA A 15 -11.96 -22.93 24.47
N ILE A 16 -12.67 -23.71 23.66
CA ILE A 16 -12.09 -24.47 22.53
C ILE A 16 -12.00 -23.60 21.25
N GLY A 17 -12.68 -22.44 21.21
CA GLY A 17 -12.82 -21.64 19.99
C GLY A 17 -11.70 -20.64 19.67
N GLU A 18 -10.74 -20.38 20.56
CA GLU A 18 -9.84 -19.21 20.44
C GLU A 18 -8.38 -19.51 20.07
N ALA A 19 -8.03 -20.76 19.76
CA ALA A 19 -6.62 -21.15 19.59
C ALA A 19 -6.02 -20.92 18.20
N ARG A 20 -6.79 -20.56 17.17
CA ARG A 20 -6.30 -20.47 15.77
C ARG A 20 -6.09 -19.05 15.23
N THR A 21 -6.33 -18.00 16.01
CA THR A 21 -6.30 -16.63 15.49
C THR A 21 -4.92 -15.99 15.45
N ARG A 22 -3.82 -16.74 15.61
CA ARG A 22 -2.46 -16.18 15.51
C ARG A 22 -1.62 -16.95 14.53
N CYS A 23 -0.96 -16.20 13.65
CA CYS A 23 -0.05 -16.73 12.66
C CYS A 23 1.28 -15.97 12.69
N HIS A 24 2.34 -16.68 12.33
CA HIS A 24 3.63 -16.10 12.01
C HIS A 24 3.78 -15.98 10.50
N ASP A 25 3.34 -16.99 9.75
CA ASP A 25 3.41 -17.05 8.29
C ASP A 25 2.05 -17.54 7.72
N ASN A 26 1.90 -17.50 6.39
CA ASN A 26 0.67 -17.99 5.74
C ASN A 26 0.46 -19.51 5.93
N ASP A 27 1.53 -20.29 6.12
CA ASP A 27 1.44 -21.73 6.37
C ASP A 27 0.79 -22.09 7.72
N ASP A 28 0.65 -21.13 8.64
CA ASP A 28 -0.06 -21.33 9.91
C ASP A 28 -1.59 -21.28 9.76
N CYS A 29 -2.09 -20.77 8.62
CA CYS A 29 -3.51 -20.56 8.34
C CYS A 29 -4.08 -21.65 7.43
N GLU A 30 -5.41 -21.71 7.33
CA GLU A 30 -6.10 -22.64 6.41
C GLU A 30 -5.94 -22.20 4.94
N GLU A 31 -6.22 -23.08 3.97
CA GLU A 31 -5.99 -22.80 2.53
C GLU A 31 -6.86 -21.63 2.01
N ASP A 32 -7.96 -21.32 2.68
CA ASP A 32 -8.87 -20.20 2.41
C ASP A 32 -8.61 -18.98 3.32
N GLU A 33 -7.45 -18.94 3.99
CA GLU A 33 -7.05 -17.88 4.91
C GLU A 33 -5.64 -17.34 4.59
N CYS A 34 -5.38 -16.12 5.03
CA CYS A 34 -4.07 -15.49 4.96
C CYS A 34 -3.67 -14.88 6.32
N CYS A 35 -2.37 -14.71 6.51
CA CYS A 35 -1.82 -14.10 7.71
C CYS A 35 -1.68 -12.58 7.56
N ILE A 36 -2.58 -11.82 8.22
CA ILE A 36 -2.53 -10.35 8.22
C ILE A 36 -1.85 -9.80 9.49
N ALA A 37 -1.02 -8.77 9.32
CA ALA A 37 -0.35 -8.07 10.41
C ALA A 37 -1.26 -7.00 11.04
N LYS A 38 -2.29 -7.42 11.79
CA LYS A 38 -3.21 -6.48 12.44
C LYS A 38 -2.58 -5.92 13.71
N GLY A 39 -2.38 -4.60 13.76
CA GLY A 39 -1.74 -3.93 14.88
C GLY A 39 -2.53 -2.74 15.41
N VAL A 40 -2.64 -2.64 16.72
CA VAL A 40 -3.14 -1.46 17.43
C VAL A 40 -2.03 -1.04 18.40
N PHE A 41 -1.60 0.23 18.35
CA PHE A 41 -0.47 0.77 19.14
C PHE A 41 0.90 0.10 18.90
N GLY A 42 1.31 -0.09 17.64
CA GLY A 42 2.69 -0.47 17.29
C GLY A 42 3.08 -1.93 17.54
N ILE A 43 2.18 -2.75 18.11
CA ILE A 43 2.36 -4.21 18.21
C ILE A 43 1.57 -4.85 17.08
N ARG A 44 2.24 -5.31 16.02
CA ARG A 44 1.60 -6.07 14.93
C ARG A 44 1.64 -7.56 15.26
N LYS A 45 0.47 -8.15 15.55
CA LYS A 45 0.33 -9.61 15.71
C LYS A 45 -0.28 -10.15 14.42
N GLY A 46 0.25 -11.26 13.91
CA GLY A 46 -0.34 -11.97 12.79
C GLY A 46 -1.66 -12.60 13.23
N VAL A 47 -2.69 -12.47 12.41
CA VAL A 47 -4.00 -13.11 12.60
C VAL A 47 -4.42 -13.76 11.30
N CYS A 48 -4.83 -15.03 11.35
CA CYS A 48 -5.45 -15.70 10.20
C CYS A 48 -6.80 -15.05 9.92
N THR A 49 -6.97 -14.58 8.70
CA THR A 49 -8.20 -13.96 8.19
C THR A 49 -8.54 -14.61 6.86
N ARG A 50 -9.81 -14.73 6.52
CA ARG A 50 -10.22 -15.32 5.24
C ARG A 50 -9.72 -14.51 4.05
N LEU A 51 -9.47 -15.21 2.94
CA LEU A 51 -9.24 -14.59 1.65
C LEU A 51 -10.40 -13.66 1.29
N ALA A 52 -10.08 -12.56 0.61
CA ALA A 52 -11.05 -11.54 0.27
C ALA A 52 -12.06 -12.08 -0.78
N GLU A 53 -13.34 -11.91 -0.48
CA GLU A 53 -14.44 -12.25 -1.39
C GLU A 53 -14.66 -11.12 -2.41
N LYS A 54 -15.58 -11.35 -3.35
CA LYS A 54 -15.93 -10.38 -4.38
C LYS A 54 -16.31 -9.02 -3.77
N ASP A 55 -15.82 -7.95 -4.37
CA ASP A 55 -15.98 -6.54 -3.96
C ASP A 55 -15.32 -6.15 -2.63
N GLU A 56 -14.65 -7.08 -1.94
CA GLU A 56 -13.87 -6.79 -0.74
C GLU A 56 -12.50 -6.20 -1.08
N SER A 57 -11.92 -5.46 -0.12
CA SER A 57 -10.59 -4.87 -0.27
C SER A 57 -9.49 -5.93 -0.22
N CYS A 58 -8.51 -5.79 -1.09
CA CYS A 58 -7.38 -6.71 -1.24
C CYS A 58 -6.05 -5.96 -1.30
N SER A 59 -4.96 -6.69 -1.10
CA SER A 59 -3.58 -6.21 -1.26
C SER A 59 -2.80 -7.24 -2.08
N GLU A 60 -1.99 -6.77 -3.02
CA GLU A 60 -1.18 -7.62 -3.90
C GLU A 60 -0.01 -8.27 -3.15
N GLU A 61 0.35 -9.50 -3.54
CA GLU A 61 1.35 -10.34 -2.86
C GLU A 61 2.77 -9.73 -2.87
N GLU A 62 3.06 -8.86 -3.84
CA GLU A 62 4.38 -8.25 -4.03
C GLU A 62 4.74 -7.19 -2.97
N GLU A 63 3.78 -6.73 -2.16
CA GLU A 63 4.04 -5.77 -1.08
C GLU A 63 4.63 -6.40 0.20
N THR A 64 4.84 -7.72 0.22
CA THR A 64 5.35 -8.46 1.39
C THR A 64 6.86 -8.26 1.68
N TYR A 65 7.54 -7.35 0.97
CA TYR A 65 8.99 -7.17 1.08
C TYR A 65 9.45 -6.52 2.40
N GLY A 66 9.88 -7.38 3.33
CA GLY A 66 11.13 -7.18 4.08
C GLY A 66 11.04 -6.60 5.49
N PHE A 67 9.88 -6.09 5.92
CA PHE A 67 9.73 -5.53 7.28
C PHE A 67 8.75 -6.30 8.20
N PHE A 68 7.88 -7.14 7.64
CA PHE A 68 6.76 -7.74 8.39
C PHE A 68 6.70 -9.27 8.34
N ASP A 69 7.81 -9.96 8.15
CA ASP A 69 7.90 -11.44 8.23
C ASP A 69 6.78 -12.13 7.40
N HIS A 70 6.71 -11.85 6.09
CA HIS A 70 5.77 -12.51 5.16
C HIS A 70 4.26 -12.34 5.46
N LYS A 71 3.89 -11.29 6.18
CA LYS A 71 2.48 -10.96 6.50
C LYS A 71 1.93 -9.90 5.57
N TYR A 72 0.66 -10.03 5.24
CA TYR A 72 -0.08 -9.00 4.52
C TYR A 72 -0.36 -7.79 5.43
N VAL A 73 -0.35 -6.60 4.83
CA VAL A 73 -0.67 -5.35 5.52
C VAL A 73 -2.15 -5.06 5.31
N ASP A 74 -2.91 -5.13 6.40
CA ASP A 74 -4.34 -4.80 6.50
C ASP A 74 -5.35 -5.75 5.79
N TYR A 75 -5.06 -6.25 4.59
CA TYR A 75 -6.01 -7.04 3.78
C TYR A 75 -5.39 -8.33 3.23
N CYS A 76 -6.21 -9.38 3.07
CA CYS A 76 -5.82 -10.61 2.41
C CYS A 76 -5.89 -10.48 0.88
N PRO A 77 -5.17 -11.34 0.13
CA PRO A 77 -5.39 -11.47 -1.30
C PRO A 77 -6.79 -12.04 -1.58
N CYS A 78 -7.21 -11.88 -2.83
CA CYS A 78 -8.51 -12.38 -3.27
C CYS A 78 -8.57 -13.92 -3.27
N ALA A 79 -9.77 -14.46 -3.05
CA ALA A 79 -10.02 -15.89 -3.21
C ALA A 79 -9.74 -16.36 -4.65
N SER A 80 -9.48 -17.65 -4.81
CA SER A 80 -9.15 -18.23 -6.13
C SER A 80 -10.23 -17.91 -7.17
N GLY A 81 -9.81 -17.39 -8.33
CA GLY A 81 -10.71 -16.99 -9.43
C GLY A 81 -11.11 -15.51 -9.42
N LEU A 82 -10.64 -14.74 -8.44
CA LEU A 82 -10.79 -13.29 -8.39
C LEU A 82 -9.43 -12.61 -8.63
N SER A 83 -9.47 -11.40 -9.18
CA SER A 83 -8.30 -10.53 -9.38
C SER A 83 -8.41 -9.29 -8.49
N CYS A 84 -7.30 -8.84 -7.91
CA CYS A 84 -7.25 -7.61 -7.15
C CYS A 84 -7.03 -6.43 -8.11
N GLU A 85 -8.06 -5.64 -8.40
CA GLU A 85 -7.95 -4.51 -9.32
C GLU A 85 -8.20 -3.17 -8.59
N PRO A 86 -7.40 -2.13 -8.88
CA PRO A 86 -7.63 -0.79 -8.35
C PRO A 86 -8.88 -0.16 -8.96
N SER A 87 -9.69 0.50 -8.12
CA SER A 87 -10.83 1.28 -8.59
C SER A 87 -10.40 2.56 -9.31
N GLU A 88 -9.28 3.15 -8.91
CA GLU A 88 -8.73 4.36 -9.51
C GLU A 88 -7.20 4.32 -9.50
N VAL A 89 -6.59 4.73 -10.61
CA VAL A 89 -5.13 4.82 -10.74
C VAL A 89 -4.77 6.30 -10.94
N LYS A 90 -3.98 6.87 -10.02
CA LYS A 90 -3.52 8.26 -10.11
C LYS A 90 -2.03 8.32 -10.38
N GLU A 91 -1.63 9.07 -11.40
CA GLU A 91 -0.25 9.41 -11.65
C GLU A 91 0.11 10.71 -10.93
N LEU A 92 1.04 10.64 -9.96
CA LEU A 92 1.56 11.81 -9.27
C LEU A 92 2.99 12.11 -9.75
N PRO A 93 3.29 13.36 -10.16
CA PRO A 93 4.53 13.73 -10.85
C PRO A 93 5.84 13.56 -10.05
N PHE A 94 5.79 13.08 -8.79
CA PHE A 94 6.97 12.85 -7.94
C PHE A 94 6.92 11.54 -7.13
N ILE A 95 5.76 10.89 -7.04
CA ILE A 95 5.55 9.68 -6.21
C ILE A 95 5.32 8.45 -7.10
N GLY A 96 5.00 8.66 -8.38
CA GLY A 96 4.66 7.62 -9.33
C GLY A 96 3.16 7.32 -9.33
N THR A 97 2.83 6.11 -9.75
CA THR A 97 1.46 5.62 -9.87
C THR A 97 0.95 5.12 -8.52
N ILE A 98 -0.12 5.72 -8.01
CA ILE A 98 -0.81 5.27 -6.79
C ILE A 98 -2.10 4.56 -7.20
N LYS A 99 -2.25 3.34 -6.72
CA LYS A 99 -3.48 2.54 -6.79
C LYS A 99 -4.40 2.91 -5.62
N ILE A 100 -5.67 3.15 -5.90
CA ILE A 100 -6.67 3.53 -4.89
C ILE A 100 -7.81 2.52 -4.92
N ASP A 101 -8.26 2.11 -3.72
CA ASP A 101 -9.41 1.22 -3.52
C ASP A 101 -9.29 -0.07 -4.35
N GLU A 102 -8.25 -0.86 -4.06
CA GLU A 102 -8.07 -2.18 -4.65
C GLU A 102 -9.12 -3.15 -4.12
N ARG A 103 -9.81 -3.83 -5.04
CA ARG A 103 -10.94 -4.72 -4.75
C ARG A 103 -10.91 -5.97 -5.58
N CYS A 104 -11.49 -7.04 -5.05
CA CYS A 104 -11.58 -8.31 -5.74
C CYS A 104 -12.71 -8.33 -6.78
N VAL A 105 -12.34 -8.59 -8.04
CA VAL A 105 -13.26 -8.67 -9.18
C VAL A 105 -13.16 -10.03 -9.89
N ASP A 106 -14.23 -10.45 -10.57
CA ASP A 106 -14.24 -11.72 -11.30
C ASP A 106 -13.32 -11.66 -12.53
N VAL A 107 -12.36 -12.59 -12.64
CA VAL A 107 -11.43 -12.69 -13.78
C VAL A 107 -12.16 -12.90 -15.11
N GLU A 108 -13.35 -13.51 -15.09
CA GLU A 108 -14.14 -13.75 -16.30
C GLU A 108 -14.71 -12.47 -16.93
N GLN A 109 -14.71 -11.33 -16.22
CA GLN A 109 -15.21 -10.05 -16.72
C GLN A 109 -14.11 -9.05 -17.12
N THR A 110 -12.85 -9.32 -16.82
CA THR A 110 -11.72 -8.57 -17.40
C THR A 110 -11.48 -9.04 -18.83
N THR A 111 -12.46 -8.78 -19.70
CA THR A 111 -12.16 -8.68 -21.13
C THR A 111 -11.13 -7.56 -21.24
N PRO A 112 -9.90 -7.81 -21.72
CA PRO A 112 -8.94 -6.73 -21.89
C PRO A 112 -9.61 -5.67 -22.74
N ALA A 113 -9.75 -4.47 -22.21
CA ALA A 113 -10.14 -3.33 -23.00
C ALA A 113 -9.18 -3.31 -24.20
N GLU A 114 -9.73 -3.57 -25.38
CA GLU A 114 -9.03 -3.47 -26.64
C GLU A 114 -8.29 -2.13 -26.62
N PRO A 115 -6.96 -2.08 -26.88
CA PRO A 115 -6.21 -0.85 -26.78
C PRO A 115 -6.92 0.20 -27.64
N GLU A 116 -7.31 1.31 -27.02
CA GLU A 116 -7.90 2.44 -27.74
C GLU A 116 -6.95 2.76 -28.90
N PRO A 117 -7.47 2.95 -30.13
CA PRO A 117 -6.62 3.19 -31.29
C PRO A 117 -5.74 4.39 -31.00
N GLU A 118 -4.43 4.17 -30.96
CA GLU A 118 -3.42 5.21 -30.84
C GLU A 118 -3.75 6.29 -31.85
N THR A 119 -4.23 7.43 -31.35
CA THR A 119 -4.51 8.58 -32.20
C THR A 119 -3.14 9.10 -32.61
N GLU A 120 -2.69 8.73 -33.81
CA GLU A 120 -1.51 9.30 -34.46
C GLU A 120 -1.63 10.82 -34.37
N THR A 121 -0.91 11.38 -33.40
CA THR A 121 -0.84 12.83 -33.23
C THR A 121 0.15 13.28 -34.29
N GLU A 122 -0.35 14.01 -35.29
CA GLU A 122 0.49 14.66 -36.30
C GLU A 122 1.65 15.40 -35.63
N PRO A 123 2.86 15.35 -36.21
CA PRO A 123 4.03 15.97 -35.61
C PRO A 123 3.82 17.47 -35.45
N GLU A 124 4.04 17.97 -34.23
CA GLU A 124 4.02 19.40 -33.94
C GLU A 124 5.08 20.14 -34.78
N PRO A 125 4.77 21.33 -35.29
CA PRO A 125 5.73 22.12 -36.05
C PRO A 125 6.90 22.54 -35.15
N GLU A 126 8.12 22.22 -35.60
CA GLU A 126 9.37 22.66 -34.97
C GLU A 126 9.35 24.19 -34.81
N THR A 127 9.22 24.63 -33.56
CA THR A 127 9.25 26.05 -33.23
C THR A 127 10.71 26.47 -33.18
N GLU A 128 11.17 27.19 -34.20
CA GLU A 128 12.50 27.81 -34.23
C GLU A 128 12.70 28.63 -32.95
N THR A 129 13.62 28.16 -32.11
CA THR A 129 13.97 28.83 -30.87
C THR A 129 14.88 30.01 -31.21
N GLU A 130 14.40 31.24 -30.99
CA GLU A 130 15.24 32.44 -31.04
C GLU A 130 16.43 32.30 -30.07
N PRO A 131 17.62 32.81 -30.42
CA PRO A 131 18.80 32.72 -29.57
C PRO A 131 18.61 33.51 -28.27
N GLU A 132 18.96 32.88 -27.15
CA GLU A 132 18.92 33.50 -25.82
C GLU A 132 19.81 34.75 -25.74
N PRO A 133 19.37 35.82 -25.07
CA PRO A 133 20.20 36.99 -24.81
C PRO A 133 21.33 36.64 -23.82
N GLU A 134 22.54 37.11 -24.13
CA GLU A 134 23.71 36.94 -23.27
C GLU A 134 23.47 37.59 -21.89
N PRO A 135 23.82 36.91 -20.78
CA PRO A 135 23.64 37.44 -19.44
C PRO A 135 24.59 38.63 -19.21
N GLU A 136 24.02 39.78 -18.84
CA GLU A 136 24.77 40.93 -18.39
C GLU A 136 25.45 40.64 -17.04
N THR A 137 26.77 40.82 -17.04
CA THR A 137 27.72 40.71 -15.93
C THR A 137 27.18 41.31 -14.62
N GLU A 138 27.10 40.50 -13.57
CA GLU A 138 26.85 40.99 -12.21
C GLU A 138 28.02 41.88 -11.73
N PRO A 139 27.73 43.01 -11.06
CA PRO A 139 28.76 43.82 -10.43
C PRO A 139 29.34 43.12 -9.19
N GLU A 140 30.67 43.14 -9.05
CA GLU A 140 31.37 42.61 -7.88
C GLU A 140 30.93 43.34 -6.60
N PRO A 141 30.66 42.61 -5.50
CA PRO A 141 30.31 43.21 -4.22
C PRO A 141 31.50 43.95 -3.59
N GLU A 142 31.23 45.15 -3.08
CA GLU A 142 32.19 45.98 -2.35
C GLU A 142 32.60 45.33 -1.01
N PRO A 143 33.85 45.56 -0.55
CA PRO A 143 34.41 44.90 0.63
C PRO A 143 33.71 45.30 1.94
N GLU A 144 33.53 44.30 2.80
CA GLU A 144 32.93 44.44 4.13
C GLU A 144 33.83 45.26 5.10
N PRO A 145 33.24 46.06 6.00
CA PRO A 145 33.99 46.82 7.00
C PRO A 145 34.53 45.92 8.12
N GLU A 146 35.83 46.04 8.39
CA GLU A 146 36.51 45.38 9.52
C GLU A 146 35.95 45.89 10.86
N THR A 147 35.37 44.98 11.64
CA THR A 147 34.86 45.28 12.98
C THR A 147 36.01 45.16 13.99
N GLU A 148 36.48 46.30 14.48
CA GLU A 148 37.41 46.38 15.61
C GLU A 148 36.71 45.90 16.90
N ALA A 149 37.22 44.82 17.50
CA ALA A 149 36.79 44.35 18.81
C ALA A 149 37.40 45.21 19.92
N PRO A 150 36.62 45.71 20.90
CA PRO A 150 37.20 46.26 22.11
C PRO A 150 37.65 45.14 23.05
N ALA A 151 38.87 45.29 23.57
CA ALA A 151 39.44 44.49 24.63
C ALA A 151 38.62 44.65 25.93
N GLU A 152 38.31 43.53 26.58
CA GLU A 152 37.94 43.49 28.00
C GLU A 152 38.99 42.72 28.80
N GLU A 153 39.08 43.14 30.07
CA GLU A 153 40.15 43.03 31.05
C GLU A 153 40.41 41.63 31.64
#